data_AF-A0A376CLE8-F1
#
_entry.id   AF-A0A376CLE8-F1
#
_cell.length_a   1.000
_cell.length_b   1.000
_cell.length_c   1.000
_cell.angle_alpha   90.00
_cell.angle_beta   90.00
_cell.angle_gamma   90.00
#
_symmetry.space_group_name_H-M   'P 1'
#
loop_
_entity.id
_entity.type
_entity.pdbx_description
1 polymer ?
#
loop_
_entity_poly.entity_id
_entity_poly.type
_entity_poly.pdbx_seq_one_letter_code
_entity_poly.pdbx_strand_id
1 'polypeptide(L)'
;MANTTTKETTALATLYELAGMLTERIDEGISAYQDLAPMTEKDTALFLVALTMHHHQVETEVRDLVQDAFGITPNFPEIEAAFEDVTNNIRTHRANFTPLDMDDQDKAWVRGILLSSPVITSLIYGGHVKVPITNLHNTDPSPQGALVRYTQQLVDACQFNERDLKLIDYEMWEMGAYASERFDSLLRMIDRHDPHLPLHPFAQPDPRLQRWIDNNAPELHMFNPQMQQTMLIAVLGRGMLAAVDPNCGGVNITEYARACLKDSAHYATAIVDMLPVTMHDDEAPIAYMDNAIAYLGSHEAARAMGIDKDAVMTELHELCHVPATASAATLPRDNWAARVILGVQRADIWELDDEPLSPMGRMILRKSLARETRQY
;
A
#
# COMPACT_ATOMS: atom_id res chain seq x y z
N MET A 1 -17.62 6.85 -28.42
CA MET A 1 -18.04 6.68 -27.02
C MET A 1 -16.77 6.72 -26.19
N ALA A 2 -16.49 7.83 -25.49
CA ALA A 2 -15.44 7.80 -24.47
C ALA A 2 -15.92 6.86 -23.37
N ASN A 3 -15.09 5.88 -23.00
CA ASN A 3 -15.38 4.84 -22.01
C ASN A 3 -15.98 5.47 -20.75
N THR A 4 -17.11 4.93 -20.28
CA THR A 4 -17.77 5.30 -19.02
C THR A 4 -16.78 5.38 -17.85
N THR A 5 -15.82 4.47 -17.83
CA THR A 5 -14.73 4.40 -16.84
C THR A 5 -13.88 5.69 -16.80
N THR A 6 -13.59 6.32 -17.95
CA THR A 6 -12.77 7.55 -17.98
C THR A 6 -13.53 8.75 -17.41
N LYS A 7 -14.86 8.80 -17.62
CA LYS A 7 -15.70 9.88 -17.07
C LYS A 7 -15.88 9.75 -15.57
N GLU A 8 -16.14 8.54 -15.09
CA GLU A 8 -16.25 8.21 -13.66
C GLU A 8 -14.94 8.55 -12.94
N THR A 9 -13.80 8.10 -13.48
CA THR A 9 -12.45 8.41 -12.98
C THR A 9 -12.20 9.91 -12.89
N THR A 10 -12.52 10.67 -13.95
CA THR A 10 -12.31 12.12 -13.99
C THR A 10 -13.18 12.85 -12.96
N ALA A 11 -14.44 12.45 -12.81
CA ALA A 11 -15.35 13.08 -11.88
C ALA A 11 -14.99 12.80 -10.42
N LEU A 12 -14.58 11.56 -10.10
CA LEU A 12 -14.06 11.23 -8.76
C LEU A 12 -12.83 12.06 -8.42
N ALA A 13 -11.93 12.27 -9.38
CA ALA A 13 -10.78 13.15 -9.20
C ALA A 13 -11.23 14.59 -8.89
N THR A 14 -12.18 15.14 -9.64
CA THR A 14 -12.71 16.49 -9.39
C THR A 14 -13.39 16.60 -8.02
N LEU A 15 -14.18 15.61 -7.61
CA LEU A 15 -14.81 15.58 -6.28
C LEU A 15 -13.76 15.52 -5.16
N TYR A 16 -12.67 14.78 -5.38
CA TYR A 16 -11.55 14.70 -4.45
C TYR A 16 -10.87 16.07 -4.27
N GLU A 17 -10.68 16.81 -5.36
CA GLU A 17 -10.13 18.16 -5.33
C GLU A 17 -11.06 19.16 -4.62
N LEU A 18 -12.34 19.16 -4.98
CA LEU A 18 -13.35 20.03 -4.38
C LEU A 18 -13.50 19.78 -2.87
N ALA A 19 -13.28 18.55 -2.42
CA ALA A 19 -13.37 18.16 -1.01
C ALA A 19 -12.20 18.71 -0.17
N GLY A 20 -11.24 19.42 -0.76
CA GLY A 20 -10.07 19.94 -0.05
C GLY A 20 -9.16 18.82 0.47
N MET A 21 -9.33 17.59 -0.02
CA MET A 21 -8.49 16.42 0.31
C MET A 21 -7.04 16.62 -0.08
N LEU A 22 -6.83 17.61 -0.94
CA LEU A 22 -5.58 18.09 -1.41
C LEU A 22 -4.80 18.93 -0.34
N THR A 23 -5.47 19.61 0.57
CA THR A 23 -4.81 20.73 1.28
C THR A 23 -4.43 20.47 2.74
N GLU A 24 -4.67 19.28 3.27
CA GLU A 24 -4.64 19.04 4.72
C GLU A 24 -3.89 17.77 5.14
N ARG A 25 -3.44 17.74 6.40
CA ARG A 25 -2.75 16.58 6.99
C ARG A 25 -3.67 15.35 6.99
N ILE A 26 -3.07 14.22 6.63
CA ILE A 26 -3.68 12.91 6.63
C ILE A 26 -3.23 12.21 7.91
N ASP A 27 -4.17 11.63 8.64
CA ASP A 27 -3.87 10.67 9.70
C ASP A 27 -4.27 9.31 9.15
N GLU A 28 -3.27 8.49 8.80
CA GLU A 28 -3.51 7.09 8.44
C GLU A 28 -3.98 6.27 9.65
N GLY A 29 -3.92 6.85 10.86
CA GLY A 29 -4.71 6.55 12.03
C GLY A 29 -5.26 5.14 12.04
N ILE A 30 -4.37 4.18 12.34
CA ILE A 30 -4.70 2.77 12.58
C ILE A 30 -5.73 2.76 13.70
N SER A 31 -7.00 2.85 13.34
CA SER A 31 -8.10 2.60 14.25
C SER A 31 -8.47 1.14 14.07
N ALA A 32 -8.66 0.46 15.20
CA ALA A 32 -8.87 -0.97 15.36
C ALA A 32 -10.18 -1.51 14.72
N TYR A 33 -10.65 -0.88 13.65
CA TYR A 33 -11.89 -1.17 12.96
C TYR A 33 -11.58 -1.85 11.63
N GLN A 34 -11.22 -3.14 11.73
CA GLN A 34 -10.90 -4.06 10.63
C GLN A 34 -12.10 -4.38 9.71
N ASP A 35 -13.27 -3.81 9.98
CA ASP A 35 -14.56 -4.18 9.36
C ASP A 35 -15.00 -3.25 8.21
N LEU A 36 -14.19 -2.27 7.81
CA LEU A 36 -14.53 -1.40 6.67
C LEU A 36 -14.15 -2.07 5.35
N ALA A 37 -15.16 -2.50 4.60
CA ALA A 37 -15.02 -2.97 3.23
C ALA A 37 -14.37 -1.89 2.34
N PRO A 38 -13.61 -2.27 1.29
CA PRO A 38 -13.08 -1.30 0.35
C PRO A 38 -14.23 -0.51 -0.26
N MET A 39 -14.09 0.82 -0.27
CA MET A 39 -15.13 1.70 -0.77
C MET A 39 -15.31 1.50 -2.28
N THR A 40 -16.56 1.35 -2.72
CA THR A 40 -16.86 1.40 -4.14
C THR A 40 -16.73 2.84 -4.66
N GLU A 41 -16.67 3.03 -5.97
CA GLU A 41 -16.68 4.36 -6.59
C GLU A 41 -17.86 5.22 -6.12
N LYS A 42 -19.02 4.57 -5.91
CA LYS A 42 -20.23 5.24 -5.42
C LYS A 42 -20.11 5.63 -3.96
N ASP A 43 -19.56 4.76 -3.11
CA ASP A 43 -19.33 5.07 -1.70
C ASP A 43 -18.33 6.22 -1.57
N THR A 44 -17.20 6.13 -2.28
CA THR A 44 -16.18 7.20 -2.33
C THR A 44 -16.78 8.50 -2.82
N ALA A 45 -17.58 8.50 -3.91
CA ALA A 45 -18.26 9.69 -4.39
C ALA A 45 -19.20 10.29 -3.32
N LEU A 46 -20.01 9.47 -2.64
CA LEU A 46 -20.94 9.94 -1.60
C LEU A 46 -20.21 10.56 -0.41
N PHE A 47 -19.10 9.96 0.03
CA PHE A 47 -18.27 10.53 1.10
C PHE A 47 -17.62 11.86 0.68
N LEU A 48 -17.07 11.93 -0.54
CA LEU A 48 -16.50 13.17 -1.06
C LEU A 48 -17.56 14.26 -1.22
N VAL A 49 -18.75 13.92 -1.72
CA VAL A 49 -19.91 14.84 -1.80
C VAL A 49 -20.21 15.42 -0.42
N ALA A 50 -20.33 14.59 0.61
CA ALA A 50 -20.60 15.09 1.95
C ALA A 50 -19.51 16.03 2.49
N LEU A 51 -18.23 15.74 2.24
CA LEU A 51 -17.13 16.62 2.61
C LEU A 51 -17.17 17.98 1.87
N THR A 52 -17.65 18.00 0.63
CA THR A 52 -17.71 19.20 -0.22
C THR A 52 -18.89 20.14 0.06
N MET A 53 -19.96 19.65 0.68
CA MET A 53 -21.25 20.35 0.77
C MET A 53 -21.28 21.58 1.71
N HIS A 54 -20.17 21.93 2.38
CA HIS A 54 -20.12 23.07 3.30
C HIS A 54 -20.32 24.45 2.66
N HIS A 55 -20.27 24.57 1.33
CA HIS A 55 -20.41 25.85 0.63
C HIS A 55 -21.43 25.76 -0.53
N HIS A 56 -22.47 26.58 -0.51
CA HIS A 56 -23.55 26.60 -1.52
C HIS A 56 -23.10 26.75 -2.99
N GLN A 57 -21.92 27.33 -3.25
CA GLN A 57 -21.35 27.39 -4.61
C GLN A 57 -20.80 26.02 -5.06
N VAL A 58 -20.20 25.27 -4.12
CA VAL A 58 -19.65 23.93 -4.35
C VAL A 58 -20.79 22.90 -4.53
N GLU A 59 -21.91 23.09 -3.84
CA GLU A 59 -23.12 22.24 -3.94
C GLU A 59 -23.62 22.07 -5.38
N THR A 60 -23.62 23.16 -6.17
CA THR A 60 -24.11 23.13 -7.56
C THR A 60 -23.11 22.42 -8.48
N GLU A 61 -21.82 22.68 -8.32
CA GLU A 61 -20.76 22.05 -9.11
C GLU A 61 -20.66 20.54 -8.84
N VAL A 62 -20.76 20.15 -7.57
CA VAL A 62 -20.74 18.74 -7.14
C VAL A 62 -21.95 17.98 -7.66
N ARG A 63 -23.15 18.58 -7.60
CA ARG A 63 -24.38 17.96 -8.11
C ARG A 63 -24.27 17.64 -9.60
N ASP A 64 -23.80 18.61 -10.38
CA ASP A 64 -23.74 18.49 -11.83
C ASP A 64 -22.64 17.48 -12.25
N LEU A 65 -21.51 17.43 -11.54
CA LEU A 65 -20.46 16.41 -11.74
C LEU A 65 -20.94 14.98 -11.46
N VAL A 66 -21.70 14.76 -10.37
CA VAL A 66 -22.25 13.45 -10.03
C VAL A 66 -23.27 12.99 -11.08
N GLN A 67 -24.13 13.90 -11.53
CA GLN A 67 -25.10 13.63 -12.59
C GLN A 67 -24.43 13.21 -13.89
N ASP A 68 -23.38 13.94 -14.31
CA ASP A 68 -22.68 13.70 -15.57
C ASP A 68 -21.88 12.40 -15.57
N ALA A 69 -21.35 12.00 -14.42
CA ALA A 69 -20.48 10.83 -14.28
C ALA A 69 -21.27 9.54 -14.04
N PHE A 70 -22.20 9.55 -13.09
CA PHE A 70 -22.90 8.34 -12.63
C PHE A 70 -24.31 8.21 -13.22
N GLY A 71 -24.78 9.22 -13.97
CA GLY A 71 -26.12 9.25 -14.55
C GLY A 71 -27.25 9.34 -13.52
N ILE A 72 -26.92 9.69 -12.28
CA ILE A 72 -27.84 9.77 -11.15
C ILE A 72 -27.94 11.24 -10.74
N THR A 73 -29.15 11.79 -10.66
CA THR A 73 -29.34 13.12 -10.08
C THR A 73 -29.36 12.91 -8.59
N PRO A 74 -28.32 13.32 -7.85
CA PRO A 74 -28.28 13.10 -6.42
C PRO A 74 -29.51 13.76 -5.78
N ASN A 75 -30.46 12.94 -5.32
CA ASN A 75 -31.58 13.40 -4.52
C ASN A 75 -31.00 13.68 -3.13
N PHE A 76 -30.62 14.92 -2.87
CA PHE A 76 -29.92 15.30 -1.64
C PHE A 76 -30.62 14.80 -0.36
N PRO A 77 -31.95 14.81 -0.25
CA PRO A 77 -32.66 14.10 0.82
C PRO A 77 -32.45 12.58 0.89
N GLU A 78 -32.32 11.86 -0.23
CA GLU A 78 -31.99 10.42 -0.26
C GLU A 78 -30.50 10.17 -0.02
N ILE A 79 -29.63 11.10 -0.42
CA ILE A 79 -28.22 11.06 -0.06
C ILE A 79 -28.06 11.35 1.41
N GLU A 80 -28.76 12.35 1.95
CA GLU A 80 -28.88 12.56 3.38
C GLU A 80 -29.44 11.31 4.06
N ALA A 81 -30.40 10.59 3.48
CA ALA A 81 -30.93 9.34 4.03
C ALA A 81 -29.96 8.15 3.92
N ALA A 82 -29.21 8.02 2.83
CA ALA A 82 -28.20 6.97 2.63
C ALA A 82 -26.94 7.26 3.45
N PHE A 83 -26.55 8.53 3.51
CA PHE A 83 -25.57 9.07 4.42
C PHE A 83 -26.07 8.88 5.85
N GLU A 84 -27.34 9.09 6.15
CA GLU A 84 -27.96 8.81 7.45
C GLU A 84 -28.00 7.31 7.74
N ASP A 85 -28.16 6.41 6.77
CA ASP A 85 -28.10 4.95 6.98
C ASP A 85 -26.66 4.47 7.28
N VAL A 86 -25.67 4.99 6.55
CA VAL A 86 -24.24 4.75 6.82
C VAL A 86 -23.83 5.41 8.13
N THR A 87 -24.24 6.66 8.36
CA THR A 87 -24.04 7.42 9.59
C THR A 87 -24.79 6.77 10.75
N ASN A 88 -25.92 6.11 10.55
CA ASN A 88 -26.65 5.37 11.59
C ASN A 88 -25.90 4.09 11.93
N ASN A 89 -25.33 3.37 10.95
CA ASN A 89 -24.40 2.26 11.23
C ASN A 89 -23.18 2.72 12.05
N ILE A 90 -22.61 3.89 11.73
CA ILE A 90 -21.48 4.51 12.45
C ILE A 90 -21.91 5.02 13.85
N ARG A 91 -23.03 5.73 13.95
CA ARG A 91 -23.63 6.27 15.20
C ARG A 91 -24.01 5.17 16.18
N THR A 92 -24.46 4.00 15.68
CA THR A 92 -24.72 2.80 16.51
C THR A 92 -23.44 2.34 17.22
N HIS A 93 -22.27 2.71 16.69
CA HIS A 93 -20.96 2.42 17.26
C HIS A 93 -20.26 3.61 17.95
N ARG A 94 -20.73 4.86 17.81
CA ARG A 94 -20.31 6.07 18.58
C ARG A 94 -21.10 7.33 18.15
N ALA A 95 -21.84 7.91 19.11
CA ALA A 95 -22.36 9.29 19.24
C ALA A 95 -23.08 10.03 18.06
N ASN A 96 -24.14 10.78 18.41
CA ASN A 96 -25.11 11.48 17.55
C ASN A 96 -24.51 12.46 16.52
N PHE A 97 -25.01 12.48 15.28
CA PHE A 97 -24.61 13.50 14.29
C PHE A 97 -25.68 14.59 14.13
N THR A 98 -25.23 15.83 14.20
CA THR A 98 -25.82 17.03 13.55
C THR A 98 -24.87 17.33 12.37
N PRO A 99 -25.12 18.27 11.44
CA PRO A 99 -24.18 18.60 10.36
C PRO A 99 -22.76 18.75 10.94
N LEU A 100 -21.82 17.98 10.40
CA LEU A 100 -20.53 17.76 11.05
C LEU A 100 -19.68 19.03 11.00
N ASP A 101 -19.59 19.72 12.13
CA ASP A 101 -18.33 20.36 12.50
C ASP A 101 -17.38 19.21 12.85
N MET A 102 -16.69 18.67 11.83
CA MET A 102 -15.58 17.75 12.08
C MET A 102 -14.43 18.56 12.66
N ASP A 103 -13.91 18.11 13.78
CA ASP A 103 -12.61 18.59 14.21
C ASP A 103 -11.51 18.10 13.25
N ASP A 104 -10.31 18.66 13.39
CA ASP A 104 -9.21 18.35 12.47
C ASP A 104 -8.77 16.88 12.55
N GLN A 105 -9.07 16.18 13.65
CA GLN A 105 -8.73 14.77 13.85
C GLN A 105 -9.69 13.86 13.07
N ASP A 106 -10.99 14.13 13.13
CA ASP A 106 -11.99 13.38 12.38
C ASP A 106 -11.80 13.56 10.85
N LYS A 107 -11.46 14.79 10.42
CA LYS A 107 -11.11 15.05 9.01
C LYS A 107 -9.88 14.26 8.57
N ALA A 108 -8.86 14.18 9.42
CA ALA A 108 -7.64 13.45 9.12
C ALA A 108 -7.89 11.93 9.01
N TRP A 109 -8.75 11.37 9.88
CA TRP A 109 -9.15 9.96 9.83
C TRP A 109 -9.96 9.61 8.57
N VAL A 110 -10.96 10.43 8.20
CA VAL A 110 -11.75 10.21 6.97
C VAL A 110 -10.83 10.22 5.73
N ARG A 111 -9.78 11.07 5.73
CA ARG A 111 -8.76 11.07 4.68
C ARG A 111 -7.96 9.78 4.61
N GLY A 112 -7.54 9.24 5.75
CA GLY A 112 -6.85 7.96 5.82
C GLY A 112 -7.68 6.81 5.22
N ILE A 113 -8.99 6.78 5.51
CA ILE A 113 -9.91 5.79 4.92
C ILE A 113 -10.02 5.97 3.41
N LEU A 114 -10.23 7.20 2.94
CA LEU A 114 -10.39 7.48 1.52
C LEU A 114 -9.12 7.16 0.74
N LEU A 115 -7.92 7.44 1.27
CA LEU A 115 -6.65 7.08 0.61
C LEU A 115 -6.41 5.58 0.53
N SER A 116 -6.89 4.83 1.51
CA SER A 116 -6.84 3.36 1.52
C SER A 116 -7.90 2.71 0.61
N SER A 117 -8.82 3.50 0.04
CA SER A 117 -9.77 3.02 -0.97
C SER A 117 -9.04 2.63 -2.26
N PRO A 118 -9.26 1.41 -2.79
CA PRO A 118 -8.69 0.99 -4.08
C PRO A 118 -8.99 1.96 -5.22
N VAL A 119 -10.13 2.66 -5.16
CA VAL A 119 -10.54 3.65 -6.14
C VAL A 119 -9.63 4.88 -6.12
N ILE A 120 -9.40 5.46 -4.93
CA ILE A 120 -8.53 6.63 -4.79
C ILE A 120 -7.07 6.27 -5.10
N THR A 121 -6.61 5.13 -4.62
CA THR A 121 -5.29 4.60 -4.97
C THR A 121 -5.13 4.47 -6.49
N SER A 122 -6.14 3.98 -7.21
CA SER A 122 -6.14 3.90 -8.68
C SER A 122 -6.14 5.28 -9.35
N LEU A 123 -6.83 6.28 -8.79
CA LEU A 123 -6.83 7.66 -9.30
C LEU A 123 -5.46 8.33 -9.16
N ILE A 124 -4.77 8.07 -8.04
CA ILE A 124 -3.40 8.54 -7.79
C ILE A 124 -2.45 7.86 -8.78
N TYR A 125 -2.48 6.53 -8.89
CA TYR A 125 -1.64 5.79 -9.84
C TYR A 125 -1.92 6.13 -11.31
N GLY A 126 -3.17 6.45 -11.64
CA GLY A 126 -3.56 6.94 -12.96
C GLY A 126 -3.14 8.39 -13.25
N GLY A 127 -2.55 9.08 -12.27
CA GLY A 127 -2.13 10.49 -12.40
C GLY A 127 -3.28 11.49 -12.47
N HIS A 128 -4.50 11.07 -12.13
CA HIS A 128 -5.70 11.90 -12.17
C HIS A 128 -5.82 12.79 -10.93
N VAL A 129 -5.25 12.36 -9.82
CA VAL A 129 -5.19 13.10 -8.56
C VAL A 129 -3.74 13.20 -8.12
N LYS A 130 -3.30 14.40 -7.77
CA LYS A 130 -1.99 14.62 -7.16
C LYS A 130 -2.18 14.90 -5.68
N VAL A 131 -1.89 13.95 -4.81
CA VAL A 131 -1.93 14.18 -3.36
C VAL A 131 -0.95 15.32 -3.05
N PRO A 132 -1.39 16.45 -2.48
CA PRO A 132 -0.54 17.57 -2.20
C PRO A 132 0.06 17.35 -0.85
N ILE A 133 1.33 17.63 -0.89
CA ILE A 133 2.24 17.16 0.08
C ILE A 133 2.48 18.36 0.93
N THR A 134 2.27 18.22 2.22
CA THR A 134 2.50 19.35 3.11
C THR A 134 3.99 19.68 3.02
N ASN A 135 4.31 20.89 2.56
CA ASN A 135 5.61 21.49 2.86
C ASN A 135 5.66 21.63 4.39
N LEU A 136 6.16 20.60 5.08
CA LEU A 136 6.62 20.73 6.45
C LEU A 136 7.74 21.78 6.42
N HIS A 137 7.41 23.01 6.78
CA HIS A 137 8.39 24.03 7.15
C HIS A 137 9.00 23.63 8.49
N ASN A 138 9.82 22.58 8.49
CA ASN A 138 10.80 22.36 9.53
C ASN A 138 12.06 23.15 9.14
N THR A 139 12.49 24.01 10.06
CA THR A 139 13.67 24.89 9.96
C THR A 139 15.00 24.15 10.10
N ASP A 140 15.00 22.84 9.90
CA ASP A 140 16.16 21.96 9.87
C ASP A 140 16.46 21.57 8.41
N PRO A 141 17.61 20.94 8.05
CA PRO A 141 17.99 20.69 6.66
C PRO A 141 16.79 20.20 5.84
N SER A 142 16.65 20.71 4.60
CA SER A 142 15.45 20.46 3.78
C SER A 142 15.05 18.97 3.88
N PRO A 143 13.76 18.64 4.04
CA PRO A 143 13.34 17.25 4.26
C PRO A 143 13.90 16.27 3.21
N GLN A 144 14.14 16.77 1.99
CA GLN A 144 14.84 16.06 0.92
C GLN A 144 16.33 15.79 1.22
N GLY A 145 17.05 16.74 1.81
CA GLY A 145 18.42 16.54 2.30
C GLY A 145 18.50 15.57 3.48
N ALA A 146 17.51 15.58 4.37
CA ALA A 146 17.41 14.60 5.46
C ALA A 146 17.17 13.18 4.91
N LEU A 147 16.22 13.03 3.98
CA LEU A 147 15.90 11.75 3.32
C LEU A 147 17.13 11.12 2.64
N VAL A 148 17.83 11.88 1.80
CA VAL A 148 19.04 11.40 1.10
C VAL A 148 20.12 11.02 2.12
N ARG A 149 20.33 11.86 3.14
CA ARG A 149 21.33 11.61 4.19
C ARG A 149 21.03 10.34 4.97
N TYR A 150 19.81 10.17 5.48
CA TYR A 150 19.44 8.99 6.26
C TYR A 150 19.47 7.72 5.43
N THR A 151 18.98 7.78 4.18
CA THR A 151 19.06 6.64 3.26
C THR A 151 20.51 6.19 3.11
N GLN A 152 21.44 7.13 2.84
CA GLN A 152 22.86 6.81 2.74
C GLN A 152 23.42 6.22 4.04
N GLN A 153 23.17 6.86 5.18
CA GLN A 153 23.70 6.43 6.48
C GLN A 153 23.24 5.02 6.85
N LEU A 154 21.97 4.69 6.57
CA LEU A 154 21.42 3.37 6.80
C LEU A 154 22.02 2.33 5.85
N VAL A 155 22.16 2.65 4.57
CA VAL A 155 22.82 1.76 3.59
C VAL A 155 24.27 1.50 3.97
N ASP A 156 25.02 2.53 4.36
CA ASP A 156 26.41 2.41 4.82
C ASP A 156 26.50 1.54 6.08
N ALA A 157 25.57 1.70 7.02
CA ALA A 157 25.50 0.90 8.24
C ALA A 157 25.21 -0.59 7.98
N CYS A 158 24.61 -0.95 6.85
CA CYS A 158 24.40 -2.34 6.47
C CYS A 158 25.69 -3.09 6.12
N GLN A 159 26.77 -2.37 5.78
CA GLN A 159 28.10 -2.91 5.48
C GLN A 159 28.08 -4.02 4.42
N PHE A 160 27.36 -3.79 3.33
CA PHE A 160 27.31 -4.74 2.21
C PHE A 160 28.70 -4.91 1.57
N ASN A 161 29.01 -6.13 1.13
CA ASN A 161 30.23 -6.47 0.42
C ASN A 161 29.94 -7.21 -0.89
N GLU A 162 30.96 -7.48 -1.69
CA GLU A 162 30.80 -8.13 -3.01
C GLU A 162 30.10 -9.49 -2.98
N ARG A 163 30.16 -10.22 -1.85
CA ARG A 163 29.43 -11.49 -1.71
C ARG A 163 27.93 -11.28 -1.55
N ASP A 164 27.51 -10.12 -1.06
CA ASP A 164 26.10 -9.79 -0.89
C ASP A 164 25.42 -9.49 -2.23
N LEU A 165 26.20 -9.14 -3.26
CA LEU A 165 25.72 -8.90 -4.63
C LEU A 165 25.43 -10.19 -5.42
N LYS A 166 25.79 -11.36 -4.88
CA LYS A 166 25.67 -12.64 -5.58
C LYS A 166 24.88 -13.63 -4.74
N LEU A 167 24.00 -14.37 -5.39
CA LEU A 167 23.43 -15.59 -4.81
C LEU A 167 24.41 -16.74 -5.07
N ILE A 168 24.91 -17.35 -4.01
CA ILE A 168 25.72 -18.57 -4.15
C ILE A 168 24.83 -19.81 -4.04
N ASP A 169 25.29 -20.94 -4.57
CA ASP A 169 24.49 -22.17 -4.70
C ASP A 169 23.77 -22.59 -3.40
N TYR A 170 24.44 -22.49 -2.25
CA TYR A 170 23.84 -22.82 -0.97
C TYR A 170 22.68 -21.89 -0.59
N GLU A 171 22.85 -20.57 -0.76
CA GLU A 171 21.82 -19.58 -0.48
C GLU A 171 20.63 -19.74 -1.44
N MET A 172 20.92 -20.03 -2.72
CA MET A 172 19.87 -20.32 -3.71
C MET A 172 19.03 -21.52 -3.30
N TRP A 173 19.67 -22.56 -2.79
CA TRP A 173 18.99 -23.75 -2.32
C TRP A 173 18.15 -23.48 -1.06
N GLU A 174 18.70 -22.77 -0.06
CA GLU A 174 17.97 -22.42 1.17
C GLU A 174 16.77 -21.50 0.89
N MET A 175 16.99 -20.42 0.13
CA MET A 175 15.93 -19.49 -0.29
C MET A 175 14.88 -20.21 -1.13
N GLY A 176 15.32 -21.08 -2.03
CA GLY A 176 14.46 -21.86 -2.90
C GLY A 176 13.56 -22.82 -2.14
N ALA A 177 14.12 -23.56 -1.17
CA ALA A 177 13.36 -24.45 -0.30
C ALA A 177 12.32 -23.68 0.51
N TYR A 178 12.72 -22.57 1.13
CA TYR A 178 11.82 -21.70 1.90
C TYR A 178 10.67 -21.16 1.05
N ALA A 179 10.98 -20.62 -0.13
CA ALA A 179 9.97 -20.08 -1.04
C ALA A 179 9.04 -21.18 -1.58
N SER A 180 9.55 -22.39 -1.80
CA SER A 180 8.72 -23.51 -2.26
C SER A 180 7.72 -23.92 -1.18
N GLU A 181 8.14 -24.03 0.09
CA GLU A 181 7.22 -24.30 1.21
C GLU A 181 6.10 -23.26 1.28
N ARG A 182 6.44 -22.00 0.98
CA ARG A 182 5.52 -20.87 1.02
C ARG A 182 4.56 -20.82 -0.16
N PHE A 183 5.08 -20.88 -1.40
CA PHE A 183 4.34 -20.49 -2.60
C PHE A 183 3.92 -21.64 -3.52
N ASP A 184 4.48 -22.86 -3.40
CA ASP A 184 4.15 -23.94 -4.33
C ASP A 184 2.64 -24.24 -4.37
N SER A 185 2.01 -24.31 -3.20
CA SER A 185 0.58 -24.62 -3.09
C SER A 185 -0.27 -23.53 -3.75
N LEU A 186 0.11 -22.26 -3.58
CA LEU A 186 -0.53 -21.10 -4.18
C LEU A 186 -0.39 -21.10 -5.70
N LEU A 187 0.85 -21.22 -6.21
CA LEU A 187 1.13 -21.17 -7.64
C LEU A 187 0.51 -22.37 -8.37
N ARG A 188 0.52 -23.57 -7.79
CA ARG A 188 -0.18 -24.74 -8.35
C ARG A 188 -1.69 -24.58 -8.34
N MET A 189 -2.25 -23.85 -7.36
CA MET A 189 -3.67 -23.54 -7.33
C MET A 189 -4.05 -22.58 -8.46
N ILE A 190 -3.25 -21.54 -8.69
CA ILE A 190 -3.45 -20.60 -9.81
C ILE A 190 -3.28 -21.32 -11.17
N ASP A 191 -2.23 -22.14 -11.36
CA ASP A 191 -1.95 -22.83 -12.64
C ASP A 191 -3.02 -23.83 -13.06
N ARG A 192 -3.75 -24.42 -12.10
CA ARG A 192 -4.86 -25.36 -12.38
C ARG A 192 -6.08 -24.70 -13.01
N HIS A 193 -6.17 -23.38 -12.98
CA HIS A 193 -7.33 -22.64 -13.46
C HIS A 193 -7.08 -21.99 -14.81
N ASP A 194 -6.69 -22.79 -15.81
CA ASP A 194 -6.47 -22.38 -17.20
C ASP A 194 -7.77 -21.77 -17.81
N PRO A 195 -7.74 -20.55 -18.40
CA PRO A 195 -6.54 -19.73 -18.66
C PRO A 195 -6.11 -18.76 -17.56
N HIS A 196 -6.90 -18.60 -16.50
CA HIS A 196 -6.70 -17.62 -15.43
C HIS A 196 -7.62 -17.90 -14.23
N LEU A 197 -7.12 -17.62 -13.03
CA LEU A 197 -7.92 -17.49 -11.82
C LEU A 197 -8.71 -16.17 -11.90
N PRO A 198 -10.06 -16.19 -11.90
CA PRO A 198 -10.85 -14.97 -12.02
C PRO A 198 -10.66 -14.09 -10.78
N LEU A 199 -10.20 -12.85 -10.97
CA LEU A 199 -10.37 -11.79 -9.99
C LEU A 199 -11.60 -11.00 -10.42
N HIS A 200 -12.65 -10.99 -9.60
CA HIS A 200 -13.84 -10.20 -9.91
C HIS A 200 -13.53 -8.72 -9.63
N PRO A 201 -13.66 -7.82 -10.62
CA PRO A 201 -13.34 -6.40 -10.43
C PRO A 201 -14.29 -5.66 -9.49
N PHE A 202 -15.44 -6.26 -9.11
CA PHE A 202 -16.49 -5.58 -8.34
C PHE A 202 -17.19 -6.40 -7.24
N ALA A 203 -16.80 -7.65 -6.96
CA ALA A 203 -17.40 -8.39 -5.85
C ALA A 203 -16.61 -9.63 -5.42
N GLN A 204 -16.34 -9.66 -4.12
CA GLN A 204 -15.83 -10.75 -3.29
C GLN A 204 -14.38 -11.22 -3.58
N PRO A 205 -13.49 -11.12 -2.58
CA PRO A 205 -12.16 -11.73 -2.60
C PRO A 205 -12.26 -13.22 -2.97
N ASP A 206 -11.34 -13.71 -3.81
CA ASP A 206 -11.34 -15.13 -4.16
C ASP A 206 -11.14 -15.97 -2.89
N PRO A 207 -12.04 -16.90 -2.55
CA PRO A 207 -11.99 -17.62 -1.27
C PRO A 207 -10.77 -18.53 -1.14
N ARG A 208 -10.11 -18.90 -2.25
CA ARG A 208 -8.90 -19.73 -2.24
C ARG A 208 -7.68 -18.88 -1.97
N LEU A 209 -7.58 -17.70 -2.59
CA LEU A 209 -6.54 -16.73 -2.27
C LEU A 209 -6.67 -16.27 -0.82
N GLN A 210 -7.90 -15.96 -0.39
CA GLN A 210 -8.16 -15.57 1.00
C GLN A 210 -7.71 -16.66 1.97
N ARG A 211 -8.10 -17.93 1.72
CA ARG A 211 -7.66 -19.04 2.56
C ARG A 211 -6.14 -19.19 2.58
N TRP A 212 -5.44 -18.91 1.48
CA TRP A 212 -3.98 -18.93 1.52
C TRP A 212 -3.44 -17.82 2.41
N ILE A 213 -3.97 -16.60 2.29
CA ILE A 213 -3.59 -15.43 3.10
C ILE A 213 -3.83 -15.71 4.59
N ASP A 214 -5.03 -16.17 4.97
CA ASP A 214 -5.38 -16.46 6.36
C ASP A 214 -4.42 -17.46 7.02
N ASN A 215 -3.88 -18.41 6.24
CA ASN A 215 -2.98 -19.44 6.76
C ASN A 215 -1.50 -19.04 6.73
N ASN A 216 -1.12 -18.11 5.87
CA ASN A 216 0.29 -17.81 5.58
C ASN A 216 0.68 -16.42 6.04
N ALA A 217 -0.17 -15.43 5.82
CA ALA A 217 0.03 -14.02 6.10
C ALA A 217 -1.10 -13.49 7.00
N PRO A 218 -1.35 -14.11 8.17
CA PRO A 218 -2.46 -13.74 9.04
C PRO A 218 -2.40 -12.28 9.50
N GLU A 219 -1.22 -11.68 9.57
CA GLU A 219 -1.01 -10.28 9.95
C GLU A 219 -1.71 -9.31 8.99
N LEU A 220 -1.95 -9.72 7.73
CA LEU A 220 -2.68 -8.90 6.76
C LEU A 220 -4.19 -8.75 7.06
N HIS A 221 -4.72 -9.45 8.08
CA HIS A 221 -6.13 -9.33 8.50
C HIS A 221 -6.56 -7.90 8.84
N MET A 222 -5.60 -7.01 9.15
CA MET A 222 -5.87 -5.59 9.38
C MET A 222 -6.30 -4.82 8.12
N PHE A 223 -6.00 -5.35 6.93
CA PHE A 223 -6.45 -4.78 5.67
C PHE A 223 -7.73 -5.44 5.21
N ASN A 224 -8.54 -4.74 4.41
CA ASN A 224 -9.69 -5.37 3.80
C ASN A 224 -9.24 -6.50 2.84
N PRO A 225 -10.02 -7.59 2.71
CA PRO A 225 -9.54 -8.78 2.02
C PRO A 225 -9.29 -8.60 0.51
N GLN A 226 -9.90 -7.60 -0.13
CA GLN A 226 -9.56 -7.26 -1.52
C GLN A 226 -8.14 -6.68 -1.61
N MET A 227 -7.80 -5.76 -0.72
CA MET A 227 -6.46 -5.16 -0.63
C MET A 227 -5.39 -6.20 -0.31
N GLN A 228 -5.69 -7.15 0.58
CA GLN A 228 -4.79 -8.28 0.87
C GLN A 228 -4.46 -9.08 -0.40
N GLN A 229 -5.47 -9.41 -1.22
CA GLN A 229 -5.26 -10.14 -2.47
C GLN A 229 -4.51 -9.29 -3.51
N THR A 230 -4.83 -8.00 -3.63
CA THR A 230 -4.08 -7.09 -4.52
C THR A 230 -2.60 -7.03 -4.13
N MET A 231 -2.29 -6.91 -2.84
CA MET A 231 -0.91 -6.93 -2.33
C MET A 231 -0.22 -8.26 -2.63
N LEU A 232 -0.89 -9.39 -2.40
CA LEU A 232 -0.37 -10.71 -2.73
C LEU A 232 -0.01 -10.82 -4.22
N ILE A 233 -0.93 -10.45 -5.10
CA ILE A 233 -0.71 -10.52 -6.55
C ILE A 233 0.37 -9.54 -7.00
N ALA A 234 0.44 -8.33 -6.44
CA ALA A 234 1.48 -7.36 -6.74
C ALA A 234 2.87 -7.88 -6.35
N VAL A 235 3.02 -8.47 -5.16
CA VAL A 235 4.28 -9.06 -4.68
C VAL A 235 4.70 -10.24 -5.56
N LEU A 236 3.77 -11.15 -5.88
CA LEU A 236 4.05 -12.24 -6.83
C LEU A 236 4.41 -11.71 -8.22
N GLY A 237 3.79 -10.62 -8.66
CA GLY A 237 4.10 -9.93 -9.91
C GLY A 237 5.52 -9.40 -9.98
N ARG A 238 6.02 -8.77 -8.90
CA ARG A 238 7.41 -8.28 -8.82
C ARG A 238 8.43 -9.41 -8.97
N GLY A 239 8.20 -10.54 -8.29
CA GLY A 239 9.02 -11.74 -8.43
C GLY A 239 8.81 -12.49 -9.75
N MET A 240 8.04 -11.94 -10.69
CA MET A 240 7.62 -12.58 -11.95
C MET A 240 6.99 -13.96 -11.73
N LEU A 241 6.31 -14.20 -10.61
CA LEU A 241 5.65 -15.48 -10.31
C LEU A 241 4.19 -15.50 -10.79
N ALA A 242 3.53 -14.35 -10.82
CA ALA A 242 2.18 -14.20 -11.32
C ALA A 242 2.08 -13.01 -12.29
N ALA A 243 1.08 -13.02 -13.15
CA ALA A 243 0.70 -11.89 -13.97
C ALA A 243 -0.83 -11.75 -13.99
N VAL A 244 -1.29 -10.56 -14.33
CA VAL A 244 -2.71 -10.26 -14.53
C VAL A 244 -2.97 -10.20 -16.03
N ASP A 245 -3.94 -10.98 -16.51
CA ASP A 245 -4.36 -10.93 -17.91
C ASP A 245 -5.03 -9.58 -18.20
N PRO A 246 -4.48 -8.78 -19.12
CA PRO A 246 -4.99 -7.44 -19.41
C PRO A 246 -6.40 -7.44 -20.03
N ASN A 247 -6.87 -8.57 -20.57
CA ASN A 247 -8.16 -8.65 -21.27
C ASN A 247 -9.34 -8.90 -20.31
N CYS A 248 -9.08 -9.55 -19.18
CA CYS A 248 -10.13 -10.05 -18.28
C CYS A 248 -9.81 -9.86 -16.80
N GLY A 249 -8.61 -9.39 -16.44
CA GLY A 249 -8.22 -9.10 -15.06
C GLY A 249 -7.93 -10.33 -14.21
N GLY A 250 -7.98 -11.54 -14.76
CA GLY A 250 -7.66 -12.76 -14.02
C GLY A 250 -6.17 -12.98 -13.84
N VAL A 251 -5.79 -13.76 -12.84
CA VAL A 251 -4.40 -14.05 -12.48
C VAL A 251 -3.95 -15.36 -13.13
N ASN A 252 -2.78 -15.35 -13.74
CA ASN A 252 -2.10 -16.54 -14.20
C ASN A 252 -0.68 -16.61 -13.62
N ILE A 253 -0.08 -17.80 -13.61
CA ILE A 253 1.35 -17.92 -13.32
C ILE A 253 2.16 -17.73 -14.60
N THR A 254 3.34 -17.14 -14.46
CA THR A 254 4.25 -16.93 -15.59
C THR A 254 4.98 -18.22 -15.98
N GLU A 255 5.70 -18.21 -17.11
CA GLU A 255 6.63 -19.29 -17.45
C GLU A 255 7.75 -19.44 -16.41
N TYR A 256 8.17 -18.32 -15.79
CA TYR A 256 9.19 -18.33 -14.75
C TYR A 256 8.70 -19.01 -13.47
N ALA A 257 7.46 -18.77 -13.04
CA ALA A 257 6.84 -19.52 -11.95
C ALA A 257 6.75 -21.03 -12.27
N ARG A 258 6.43 -21.40 -13.52
CA ARG A 258 6.44 -22.82 -13.91
C ARG A 258 7.83 -23.45 -13.86
N ALA A 259 8.89 -22.67 -14.07
CA ALA A 259 10.27 -23.13 -13.87
C ALA A 259 10.58 -23.30 -12.36
N CYS A 260 10.15 -22.35 -11.52
CA CYS A 260 10.29 -22.45 -10.06
C CYS A 260 9.56 -23.67 -9.48
N LEU A 261 8.36 -23.99 -9.98
CA LEU A 261 7.59 -25.17 -9.58
C LEU A 261 8.24 -26.51 -9.97
N LYS A 262 9.20 -26.50 -10.91
CA LYS A 262 9.98 -27.68 -11.33
C LYS A 262 11.30 -27.80 -10.57
N ASP A 263 11.92 -26.66 -10.27
CA ASP A 263 13.17 -26.56 -9.56
C ASP A 263 13.14 -25.32 -8.66
N SER A 264 13.07 -25.57 -7.34
CA SER A 264 12.86 -24.56 -6.33
C SER A 264 14.03 -23.57 -6.21
N ALA A 265 15.24 -23.92 -6.67
CA ALA A 265 16.38 -23.00 -6.64
C ALA A 265 16.12 -21.72 -7.45
N HIS A 266 15.24 -21.77 -8.48
CA HIS A 266 14.86 -20.59 -9.25
C HIS A 266 14.06 -19.55 -8.43
N TYR A 267 13.42 -19.94 -7.32
CA TYR A 267 12.74 -18.96 -6.47
C TYR A 267 13.70 -17.95 -5.84
N ALA A 268 14.98 -18.27 -5.68
CA ALA A 268 15.93 -17.39 -4.99
C ALA A 268 16.03 -16.01 -5.64
N THR A 269 16.11 -15.95 -6.98
CA THR A 269 16.07 -14.66 -7.69
C THR A 269 14.71 -13.99 -7.58
N ALA A 270 13.61 -14.78 -7.65
CA ALA A 270 12.25 -14.26 -7.57
C ALA A 270 12.00 -13.49 -6.26
N ILE A 271 12.35 -14.10 -5.12
CA ILE A 271 12.06 -13.54 -3.79
C ILE A 271 12.98 -12.37 -3.44
N VAL A 272 14.20 -12.33 -3.99
CA VAL A 272 15.09 -11.18 -3.85
C VAL A 272 14.53 -9.96 -4.58
N ASP A 273 13.87 -10.16 -5.72
CA ASP A 273 13.25 -9.09 -6.53
C ASP A 273 11.89 -8.63 -5.99
N MET A 274 11.30 -9.35 -5.01
CA MET A 274 10.04 -8.94 -4.36
C MET A 274 10.21 -7.75 -3.41
N LEU A 275 11.43 -7.49 -2.95
CA LEU A 275 11.78 -6.38 -2.07
C LEU A 275 12.96 -5.60 -2.66
N PRO A 276 13.14 -4.33 -2.29
CA PRO A 276 12.11 -3.47 -1.73
C PRO A 276 11.02 -3.20 -2.77
N VAL A 277 9.80 -2.93 -2.30
CA VAL A 277 8.69 -2.51 -3.14
C VAL A 277 8.89 -1.05 -3.51
N THR A 278 9.01 -0.79 -4.81
CA THR A 278 9.09 0.54 -5.44
C THR A 278 8.23 0.55 -6.69
N MET A 279 7.28 1.47 -6.80
CA MET A 279 6.44 1.64 -7.98
C MET A 279 7.04 2.68 -8.94
N HIS A 280 7.78 3.65 -8.39
CA HIS A 280 8.44 4.72 -9.14
C HIS A 280 9.88 4.97 -8.66
N ASP A 281 10.68 5.68 -9.45
CA ASP A 281 12.09 5.95 -9.13
C ASP A 281 12.23 6.96 -7.97
N ASP A 282 11.27 7.89 -7.81
CA ASP A 282 11.22 8.90 -6.75
C ASP A 282 10.86 8.32 -5.37
N GLU A 283 10.28 7.11 -5.36
CA GLU A 283 9.92 6.33 -4.18
C GLU A 283 11.09 5.55 -3.56
N ALA A 284 12.13 5.31 -4.36
CA ALA A 284 13.23 4.43 -4.01
C ALA A 284 13.91 4.78 -2.66
N PRO A 285 14.19 6.05 -2.32
CA PRO A 285 14.80 6.39 -1.03
C PRO A 285 13.99 5.93 0.18
N ILE A 286 12.67 6.10 0.16
CA ILE A 286 11.79 5.68 1.27
C ILE A 286 11.74 4.16 1.36
N ALA A 287 11.63 3.48 0.22
CA ALA A 287 11.62 2.03 0.18
C ALA A 287 12.94 1.42 0.70
N TYR A 288 14.09 2.01 0.33
CA TYR A 288 15.40 1.61 0.85
C TYR A 288 15.54 1.91 2.33
N MET A 289 15.08 3.07 2.78
CA MET A 289 15.12 3.46 4.19
C MET A 289 14.32 2.49 5.07
N ASP A 290 13.06 2.21 4.72
CA ASP A 290 12.21 1.27 5.45
C ASP A 290 12.83 -0.15 5.51
N ASN A 291 13.31 -0.67 4.38
CA ASN A 291 13.91 -2.01 4.35
C ASN A 291 15.28 -2.06 5.06
N ALA A 292 16.08 -1.00 5.01
CA ALA A 292 17.32 -0.92 5.76
C ALA A 292 17.06 -0.84 7.27
N ILE A 293 16.05 -0.08 7.70
CA ILE A 293 15.59 -0.04 9.09
C ILE A 293 15.17 -1.44 9.56
N ALA A 294 14.36 -2.16 8.76
CA ALA A 294 13.97 -3.54 9.06
C ALA A 294 15.19 -4.50 9.11
N TYR A 295 16.17 -4.34 8.23
CA TYR A 295 17.36 -5.19 8.21
C TYR A 295 18.30 -4.96 9.41
N LEU A 296 18.50 -3.70 9.78
CA LEU A 296 19.39 -3.27 10.87
C LEU A 296 18.77 -3.50 12.25
N GLY A 297 17.45 -3.35 12.37
CA GLY A 297 16.73 -3.31 13.64
C GLY A 297 16.85 -1.96 14.34
N SER A 298 16.06 -1.76 15.39
CA SER A 298 15.83 -0.44 15.98
C SER A 298 17.09 0.28 16.49
N HIS A 299 17.98 -0.42 17.21
CA HIS A 299 19.16 0.20 17.81
C HIS A 299 20.19 0.64 16.76
N GLU A 300 20.43 -0.18 15.76
CA GLU A 300 21.45 0.10 14.75
C GLU A 300 20.93 1.16 13.75
N ALA A 301 19.64 1.12 13.40
CA ALA A 301 19.00 2.16 12.59
C ALA A 301 19.06 3.54 13.28
N ALA A 302 18.69 3.61 14.56
CA ALA A 302 18.76 4.83 15.37
C ALA A 302 20.19 5.38 15.44
N ARG A 303 21.17 4.49 15.66
CA ARG A 303 22.60 4.86 15.68
C ARG A 303 23.06 5.43 14.33
N ALA A 304 22.67 4.80 13.23
CA ALA A 304 23.04 5.23 11.89
C ALA A 304 22.45 6.60 11.55
N MET A 305 21.17 6.81 11.86
CA MET A 305 20.47 8.08 11.63
C MET A 305 20.88 9.17 12.63
N GLY A 306 21.43 8.81 13.79
CA GLY A 306 21.82 9.76 14.83
C GLY A 306 20.63 10.36 15.58
N ILE A 307 19.54 9.60 15.71
CA ILE A 307 18.29 10.00 16.39
C ILE A 307 17.95 9.01 17.51
N ASP A 308 16.98 9.37 18.35
CA ASP A 308 16.49 8.48 19.40
C ASP A 308 15.79 7.24 18.80
N LYS A 309 15.97 6.08 19.45
CA LYS A 309 15.39 4.79 19.00
C LYS A 309 13.88 4.89 18.79
N ASP A 310 13.18 5.54 19.73
CA ASP A 310 11.72 5.68 19.69
C ASP A 310 11.25 6.68 18.62
N ALA A 311 12.17 7.45 18.02
CA ALA A 311 11.87 8.42 16.96
C ALA A 311 12.05 7.85 15.55
N VAL A 312 12.66 6.67 15.36
CA VAL A 312 12.99 6.13 14.03
C VAL A 312 11.75 5.96 13.14
N MET A 313 10.70 5.32 13.65
CA MET A 313 9.48 5.09 12.85
C MET A 313 8.69 6.38 12.63
N THR A 314 8.70 7.29 13.60
CA THR A 314 8.10 8.63 13.46
C THR A 314 8.80 9.44 12.37
N GLU A 315 10.14 9.45 12.37
CA GLU A 315 10.94 10.14 11.35
C GLU A 315 10.69 9.54 9.96
N LEU A 316 10.68 8.20 9.84
CA LEU A 316 10.35 7.53 8.58
C LEU A 316 8.96 7.93 8.10
N HIS A 317 7.96 7.94 8.99
CA HIS A 317 6.61 8.34 8.65
C HIS A 317 6.55 9.80 8.18
N GLU A 318 7.17 10.74 8.90
CA GLU A 318 7.22 12.15 8.49
C GLU A 318 7.89 12.36 7.13
N LEU A 319 8.95 11.60 6.85
CA LEU A 319 9.66 11.65 5.57
C LEU A 319 8.85 11.07 4.41
N CYS A 320 7.87 10.19 4.66
CA CYS A 320 6.95 9.72 3.62
C CYS A 320 6.03 10.86 3.12
N HIS A 321 5.79 11.87 3.96
CA HIS A 321 4.88 12.98 3.70
C HIS A 321 5.59 14.24 3.17
N VAL A 322 6.83 14.14 2.66
CA VAL A 322 7.55 15.30 2.11
C VAL A 322 7.30 15.48 0.61
N PRO A 323 7.26 16.72 0.08
CA PRO A 323 6.82 16.95 -1.30
C PRO A 323 7.59 16.28 -2.43
N ALA A 324 8.78 15.79 -2.14
CA ALA A 324 9.57 15.03 -3.08
C ALA A 324 9.15 13.55 -3.17
N THR A 325 8.32 13.05 -2.24
CA THR A 325 8.00 11.62 -2.08
C THR A 325 6.49 11.37 -1.86
N ALA A 326 5.60 12.20 -2.39
CA ALA A 326 4.12 12.02 -2.31
C ALA A 326 3.65 10.60 -2.60
N SER A 327 4.23 10.05 -3.66
CA SER A 327 4.00 8.74 -4.22
C SER A 327 4.38 7.64 -3.22
N ALA A 328 5.30 7.95 -2.30
CA ALA A 328 5.86 7.02 -1.33
C ALA A 328 5.06 6.89 -0.02
N ALA A 329 3.96 7.63 0.16
CA ALA A 329 3.21 7.66 1.42
C ALA A 329 2.83 6.25 1.92
N THR A 330 2.45 5.36 1.00
CA THR A 330 2.03 3.99 1.34
C THR A 330 3.17 2.97 1.35
N LEU A 331 4.40 3.35 1.00
CA LEU A 331 5.49 2.39 0.80
C LEU A 331 5.91 1.63 2.05
N PRO A 332 6.00 2.23 3.26
CA PRO A 332 6.33 1.45 4.45
C PRO A 332 5.29 0.35 4.70
N ARG A 333 4.00 0.66 4.47
CA ARG A 333 2.91 -0.31 4.54
C ARG A 333 3.07 -1.40 3.47
N ASP A 334 3.34 -1.03 2.23
CA ASP A 334 3.43 -1.97 1.12
C ASP A 334 4.68 -2.86 1.24
N ASN A 335 5.79 -2.32 1.72
CA ASN A 335 7.01 -3.08 2.06
C ASN A 335 6.79 -4.02 3.24
N TRP A 336 6.14 -3.56 4.31
CA TRP A 336 5.76 -4.41 5.43
C TRP A 336 4.85 -5.56 4.97
N ALA A 337 3.82 -5.28 4.18
CA ALA A 337 2.93 -6.29 3.63
C ALA A 337 3.67 -7.30 2.74
N ALA A 338 4.61 -6.84 1.91
CA ALA A 338 5.47 -7.73 1.11
C ALA A 338 6.34 -8.65 1.97
N ARG A 339 6.92 -8.13 3.05
CA ARG A 339 7.68 -8.93 4.04
C ARG A 339 6.77 -9.95 4.75
N VAL A 340 5.53 -9.60 5.07
CA VAL A 340 4.53 -10.51 5.63
C VAL A 340 4.14 -11.61 4.63
N ILE A 341 3.87 -11.26 3.37
CA ILE A 341 3.56 -12.24 2.30
C ILE A 341 4.69 -13.25 2.13
N LEU A 342 5.92 -12.76 2.11
CA LEU A 342 7.14 -13.57 2.10
C LEU A 342 7.29 -14.44 3.37
N GLY A 343 6.63 -14.10 4.47
CA GLY A 343 6.74 -14.81 5.76
C GLY A 343 8.00 -14.44 6.55
N VAL A 344 8.58 -13.27 6.26
CA VAL A 344 9.87 -12.85 6.80
C VAL A 344 9.77 -11.76 7.86
N GLN A 345 8.64 -11.06 7.94
CA GLN A 345 8.33 -10.07 8.96
C GLN A 345 7.99 -10.77 10.30
N ARG A 346 8.48 -10.21 11.41
CA ARG A 346 8.14 -10.65 12.78
C ARG A 346 7.47 -9.58 13.63
N ALA A 347 7.86 -8.32 13.44
CA ALA A 347 7.28 -7.20 14.18
C ALA A 347 6.03 -6.66 13.48
N ASP A 348 5.12 -6.09 14.26
CA ASP A 348 3.94 -5.41 13.73
C ASP A 348 4.31 -4.15 12.94
N ILE A 349 3.37 -3.68 12.13
CA ILE A 349 3.55 -2.48 11.32
C ILE A 349 3.72 -1.27 12.27
N TRP A 350 4.81 -0.52 12.09
CA TRP A 350 5.25 0.61 12.95
C TRP A 350 5.83 0.25 14.32
N GLU A 351 5.87 -1.02 14.69
CA GLU A 351 6.68 -1.47 15.81
C GLU A 351 8.09 -1.80 15.31
N LEU A 352 9.10 -1.28 16.02
CA LEU A 352 10.49 -1.54 15.68
C LEU A 352 11.18 -2.29 16.82
N ASP A 353 11.14 -3.61 16.70
CA ASP A 353 11.97 -4.50 17.50
C ASP A 353 13.43 -4.49 17.03
N ASP A 354 14.32 -5.05 17.84
CA ASP A 354 15.71 -5.26 17.45
C ASP A 354 15.87 -6.40 16.42
N GLU A 355 14.89 -7.31 16.36
CA GLU A 355 14.86 -8.42 15.41
C GLU A 355 13.53 -8.46 14.66
N PRO A 356 13.22 -7.44 13.83
CA PRO A 356 11.92 -7.33 13.16
C PRO A 356 11.76 -8.35 12.01
N LEU A 357 12.81 -9.11 11.69
CA LEU A 357 12.86 -10.08 10.60
C LEU A 357 13.26 -11.48 11.10
N SER A 358 12.78 -12.51 10.39
CA SER A 358 13.32 -13.87 10.52
C SER A 358 14.76 -13.98 10.01
N PRO A 359 15.53 -15.02 10.37
CA PRO A 359 16.86 -15.26 9.81
C PRO A 359 16.86 -15.31 8.27
N MET A 360 15.86 -15.96 7.68
CA MET A 360 15.65 -15.98 6.23
C MET A 360 15.34 -14.58 5.70
N GLY A 361 14.52 -13.82 6.41
CA GLY A 361 14.24 -12.41 6.11
C GLY A 361 15.48 -11.54 6.03
N ARG A 362 16.36 -11.65 7.04
CA ARG A 362 17.64 -10.93 7.03
C ARG A 362 18.50 -11.32 5.83
N MET A 363 18.52 -12.60 5.45
CA MET A 363 19.28 -13.06 4.29
C MET A 363 18.70 -12.50 2.98
N ILE A 364 17.38 -12.57 2.79
CA ILE A 364 16.69 -12.06 1.59
C ILE A 364 16.88 -10.54 1.48
N LEU A 365 16.57 -9.78 2.54
CA LEU A 365 16.73 -8.33 2.53
C LEU A 365 18.19 -7.90 2.32
N ARG A 366 19.16 -8.62 2.91
CA ARG A 366 20.58 -8.32 2.69
C ARG A 366 20.96 -8.40 1.22
N LYS A 367 20.52 -9.45 0.50
CA LYS A 367 20.81 -9.62 -0.93
C LYS A 367 20.06 -8.61 -1.79
N SER A 368 18.79 -8.39 -1.47
CA SER A 368 17.93 -7.42 -2.14
C SER A 368 18.49 -5.99 -2.02
N LEU A 369 18.71 -5.52 -0.79
CA LEU A 369 19.28 -4.19 -0.55
C LEU A 369 20.65 -4.03 -1.18
N ALA A 370 21.58 -4.98 -1.00
CA ALA A 370 22.91 -4.88 -1.61
C ALA A 370 22.86 -4.71 -3.14
N ARG A 371 21.92 -5.39 -3.82
CA ARG A 371 21.73 -5.29 -5.27
C ARG A 371 21.16 -3.94 -5.67
N GLU A 372 20.11 -3.50 -4.98
CA GLU A 372 19.33 -2.32 -5.35
C GLU A 372 20.01 -1.01 -4.93
N THR A 373 20.77 -1.00 -3.83
CA THR A 373 21.45 0.21 -3.33
C THR A 373 22.88 0.35 -3.82
N ARG A 374 23.30 -0.44 -4.81
CA ARG A 374 24.67 -0.40 -5.37
C ARG A 374 25.11 0.98 -5.89
N GLN A 375 24.16 1.85 -6.22
CA GLN A 375 24.41 3.19 -6.76
C GLN A 375 24.59 4.27 -5.67
N TYR A 376 24.27 3.95 -4.41
CA TYR A 376 24.42 4.83 -3.26
C TYR A 376 25.85 4.81 -2.72
#